data_AF-A0A815BA37-F1
#
_entry.id   AF-A0A815BA37-F1
#
_cell.length_a   1.000
_cell.length_b   1.000
_cell.length_c   1.000
_cell.angle_alpha   90.00
_cell.angle_beta   90.00
_cell.angle_gamma   90.00
#
_symmetry.space_group_name_H-M   'P 1'
#
loop_
_entity.id
_entity.type
_entity.pdbx_description
1 polymer ?
#
loop_
_entity_poly.entity_id
_entity_poly.type
_entity_poly.pdbx_seq_one_letter_code
_entity_poly.pdbx_strand_id
1 'polypeptide(L)'
;MNCGGGLCPKCEDGLGCKVNNDCISDVCQGDTCLAPICTDKTLNGQETDEDCGGGLCPKCEDGLKCQGKNDCISDVCGEGICQAPICTDSTQNGVETDEDCGGGLCPKCADGLKCKVSNDCMSDICIDDICQVGTCEDGVTNELESDKDCGGGFCPKCQDGANCKVNNDCISDVCDEGTCQSISVKENIQ
;
A
#
# COMPACT_ATOMS: atom_id res chain seq x y z
N MET A 1 51.83 -12.48 12.88
CA MET A 1 50.82 -13.39 12.32
C MET A 1 50.25 -14.24 13.45
N ASN A 2 49.38 -13.67 14.29
CA ASN A 2 48.66 -14.43 15.33
C ASN A 2 47.30 -13.76 15.51
N CYS A 3 46.40 -14.00 14.57
CA CYS A 3 44.97 -13.77 14.70
C CYS A 3 44.28 -15.14 14.54
N GLY A 4 43.03 -15.28 14.99
CA GLY A 4 42.24 -16.49 14.73
C GLY A 4 42.46 -17.65 15.72
N GLY A 5 42.24 -17.38 17.02
CA GLY A 5 42.15 -18.45 18.02
C GLY A 5 42.19 -17.98 19.49
N GLY A 6 41.27 -18.48 20.32
CA GLY A 6 41.30 -18.29 21.78
C GLY A 6 41.21 -16.82 22.23
N LEU A 7 42.26 -16.33 22.89
CA LEU A 7 42.39 -14.93 23.37
C LEU A 7 42.96 -13.98 22.29
N CYS A 8 43.28 -14.47 21.10
CA CYS A 8 43.78 -13.63 20.01
C CYS A 8 42.63 -12.88 19.31
N PRO A 9 42.90 -11.67 18.77
CA PRO A 9 41.90 -10.94 17.99
C PRO A 9 41.50 -11.71 16.72
N LYS A 10 40.28 -11.44 16.24
CA LYS A 10 39.77 -11.95 14.96
C LYS A 10 40.65 -11.41 13.80
N CYS A 11 40.79 -12.22 12.76
CA CYS A 11 41.56 -11.94 11.55
C CYS A 11 40.80 -11.06 10.56
N GLU A 12 41.51 -10.14 9.91
CA GLU A 12 41.02 -9.40 8.75
C GLU A 12 40.90 -10.31 7.51
N ASP A 13 40.14 -9.84 6.51
CA ASP A 13 39.92 -10.54 5.24
C ASP A 13 41.26 -10.86 4.53
N GLY A 14 41.33 -12.04 3.94
CA GLY A 14 42.53 -12.57 3.26
C GLY A 14 43.56 -13.22 4.18
N LEU A 15 43.39 -13.19 5.50
CA LEU A 15 44.26 -13.89 6.45
C LEU A 15 43.81 -15.33 6.69
N GLY A 16 44.73 -16.15 7.21
CA GLY A 16 44.48 -17.57 7.44
C GLY A 16 43.55 -17.82 8.64
N CYS A 17 42.65 -18.79 8.53
CA CYS A 17 41.70 -19.18 9.57
C CYS A 17 41.54 -20.71 9.66
N LYS A 18 40.94 -21.19 10.76
CA LYS A 18 40.54 -22.59 10.94
C LYS A 18 39.07 -22.78 11.21
N VAL A 19 38.43 -21.80 11.86
CA VAL A 19 36.99 -21.76 12.09
C VAL A 19 36.44 -20.36 11.77
N ASN A 20 35.14 -20.26 11.51
CA ASN A 20 34.46 -18.99 11.20
C ASN A 20 34.78 -17.88 12.22
N ASN A 21 34.69 -18.19 13.51
CA ASN A 21 34.95 -17.23 14.59
C ASN A 21 36.42 -16.72 14.65
N ASP A 22 37.32 -17.26 13.84
CA ASP A 22 38.67 -16.72 13.69
C ASP A 22 38.67 -15.43 12.86
N CYS A 23 37.64 -15.16 12.05
CA CYS A 23 37.56 -14.04 11.10
C CYS A 23 36.65 -12.92 11.61
N ILE A 24 36.99 -11.66 11.34
CA ILE A 24 36.14 -10.50 11.67
C ILE A 24 34.77 -10.62 10.99
N SER A 25 34.75 -11.14 9.76
CA SER A 25 33.56 -11.44 8.98
C SER A 25 32.76 -12.65 9.49
N ASP A 26 33.32 -13.45 10.41
CA ASP A 26 32.79 -14.77 10.76
C ASP A 26 32.69 -15.76 9.58
N VAL A 27 33.41 -15.53 8.47
CA VAL A 27 33.45 -16.42 7.31
C VAL A 27 34.85 -16.96 7.06
N CYS A 28 35.07 -18.25 7.37
CA CYS A 28 36.30 -18.96 7.07
C CYS A 28 36.07 -19.99 5.96
N GLN A 29 36.57 -19.71 4.75
CA GLN A 29 36.44 -20.61 3.60
C GLN A 29 37.80 -20.86 2.95
N GLY A 30 38.14 -22.13 2.75
CA GLY A 30 39.43 -22.49 2.17
C GLY A 30 40.62 -22.03 3.02
N ASP A 31 40.53 -22.19 4.35
CA ASP A 31 41.52 -21.73 5.33
C ASP A 31 41.80 -20.21 5.27
N THR A 32 40.92 -19.42 4.66
CA THR A 32 41.10 -17.96 4.50
C THR A 32 39.83 -17.21 4.93
N CYS A 33 40.01 -16.10 5.64
CA CYS A 33 38.92 -15.20 5.98
C CYS A 33 38.44 -14.48 4.72
N LEU A 34 37.15 -14.58 4.44
CA LEU A 34 36.52 -13.88 3.33
C LEU A 34 35.74 -12.68 3.84
N ALA A 35 35.56 -11.66 2.99
CA ALA A 35 34.68 -10.55 3.28
C ALA A 35 33.24 -11.04 3.49
N PRO A 36 32.47 -10.41 4.41
CA PRO A 36 31.07 -10.76 4.63
C PRO A 36 30.24 -10.46 3.36
N ILE A 37 29.29 -11.33 3.05
CA ILE A 37 28.32 -11.10 1.97
C ILE A 37 26.90 -11.35 2.48
N CYS A 38 25.92 -10.64 1.93
CA CYS A 38 24.54 -10.67 2.43
C CYS A 38 23.76 -11.98 2.21
N THR A 39 24.44 -13.09 1.89
CA THR A 39 23.82 -14.38 1.54
C THR A 39 24.67 -15.56 2.03
N ASP A 40 25.52 -15.32 3.04
CA ASP A 40 26.45 -16.31 3.61
C ASP A 40 25.89 -17.03 4.85
N LYS A 41 24.64 -16.76 5.23
CA LYS A 41 23.92 -17.33 6.37
C LYS A 41 24.54 -16.99 7.72
N THR A 42 25.21 -15.86 7.79
CA THR A 42 25.89 -15.41 9.01
C THR A 42 25.56 -13.94 9.24
N LEU A 43 24.90 -13.62 10.35
CA LEU A 43 24.65 -12.23 10.74
C LEU A 43 25.97 -11.47 10.94
N ASN A 44 26.42 -10.74 9.91
CA ASN A 44 27.72 -10.07 9.88
C ASN A 44 27.69 -8.78 9.03
N GLY A 45 28.83 -8.10 8.93
CA GLY A 45 28.95 -6.93 8.06
C GLY A 45 28.00 -5.78 8.44
N GLN A 46 27.09 -5.42 7.51
CA GLN A 46 26.10 -4.34 7.69
C GLN A 46 24.68 -4.87 7.90
N GLU A 47 24.51 -6.17 8.05
CA GLU A 47 23.22 -6.82 8.21
C GLU A 47 22.52 -6.45 9.53
N THR A 48 21.20 -6.35 9.51
CA THR A 48 20.38 -6.20 10.73
C THR A 48 19.74 -7.50 11.18
N ASP A 49 19.50 -8.43 10.26
CA ASP A 49 19.18 -9.84 10.53
C ASP A 49 19.94 -10.75 9.54
N GLU A 50 19.98 -12.06 9.79
CA GLU A 50 20.76 -13.01 9.00
C GLU A 50 20.44 -12.89 7.49
N ASP A 51 21.45 -12.54 6.68
CA ASP A 51 21.33 -12.34 5.22
C ASP A 51 20.42 -11.18 4.77
N CYS A 52 20.08 -10.23 5.65
CA CYS A 52 19.23 -9.09 5.30
C CYS A 52 19.41 -7.81 6.13
N GLY A 53 18.91 -6.72 5.58
CA GLY A 53 18.84 -5.40 6.20
C GLY A 53 20.18 -4.68 6.20
N GLY A 54 20.15 -3.35 6.33
CA GLY A 54 21.32 -2.48 6.36
C GLY A 54 22.18 -2.45 5.09
N GLY A 55 22.82 -1.30 4.86
CA GLY A 55 23.81 -1.17 3.79
C GLY A 55 23.28 -1.41 2.38
N LEU A 56 23.90 -2.37 1.68
CA LEU A 56 23.53 -2.84 0.34
C LEU A 56 22.85 -4.21 0.36
N CYS A 57 22.53 -4.74 1.54
CA CYS A 57 21.92 -6.05 1.66
C CYS A 57 20.43 -6.03 1.27
N PRO A 58 19.85 -7.19 0.88
CA PRO A 58 18.42 -7.30 0.62
C PRO A 58 17.62 -6.87 1.84
N LYS A 59 16.46 -6.27 1.64
CA LYS A 59 15.57 -5.91 2.74
C LYS A 59 15.01 -7.17 3.43
N CYS A 60 14.85 -7.11 4.73
CA CYS A 60 14.30 -8.13 5.59
C CYS A 60 12.78 -8.27 5.44
N GLU A 61 12.31 -9.51 5.56
CA GLU A 61 10.89 -9.85 5.69
C GLU A 61 10.30 -9.42 7.04
N ASP A 62 8.98 -9.41 7.15
CA ASP A 62 8.26 -9.09 8.38
C ASP A 62 8.64 -10.04 9.52
N GLY A 63 8.80 -9.51 10.73
CA GLY A 63 9.20 -10.25 11.93
C GLY A 63 10.71 -10.38 12.14
N LEU A 64 11.52 -10.00 11.14
CA LEU A 64 12.99 -9.95 11.27
C LEU A 64 13.47 -8.63 11.87
N LYS A 65 14.71 -8.61 12.34
CA LYS A 65 15.33 -7.45 12.99
C LYS A 65 15.67 -6.36 11.99
N CYS A 66 15.46 -5.12 12.44
CA CYS A 66 15.79 -3.91 11.70
C CYS A 66 16.33 -2.83 12.63
N GLN A 67 17.09 -1.90 12.06
CA GLN A 67 17.55 -0.68 12.72
C GLN A 67 16.84 0.56 12.17
N GLY A 68 16.37 0.51 10.93
CA GLY A 68 15.57 1.56 10.31
C GLY A 68 14.63 1.02 9.22
N LYS A 69 13.73 1.89 8.75
CA LYS A 69 12.71 1.51 7.76
C LYS A 69 13.26 0.85 6.50
N ASN A 70 14.39 1.34 6.00
CA ASN A 70 15.00 0.84 4.76
C ASN A 70 15.50 -0.60 4.88
N ASP A 71 15.59 -1.14 6.09
CA ASP A 71 15.96 -2.53 6.32
C ASP A 71 14.80 -3.48 6.04
N CYS A 72 13.55 -3.01 6.01
CA CYS A 72 12.35 -3.83 5.92
C CYS A 72 11.69 -3.72 4.54
N ILE A 73 11.23 -4.84 4.00
CA ILE A 73 10.46 -4.85 2.73
C ILE A 73 9.23 -3.95 2.82
N SER A 74 8.57 -3.93 3.98
CA SER A 74 7.43 -3.07 4.28
C SER A 74 7.77 -1.59 4.43
N ASP A 75 9.06 -1.23 4.51
CA ASP A 75 9.52 0.10 4.92
C ASP A 75 9.03 0.52 6.32
N VAL A 76 8.66 -0.44 7.17
CA VAL A 76 8.23 -0.19 8.56
C VAL A 76 9.10 -0.97 9.53
N CYS A 77 9.92 -0.25 10.29
CA CYS A 77 10.72 -0.80 11.39
C CYS A 77 10.14 -0.34 12.72
N GLY A 78 9.39 -1.22 13.39
CA GLY A 78 8.73 -0.95 14.68
C GLY A 78 9.40 -1.74 15.80
N GLU A 79 9.84 -1.05 16.86
CA GLU A 79 10.50 -1.67 18.02
C GLU A 79 11.73 -2.53 17.66
N GLY A 80 12.42 -2.21 16.56
CA GLY A 80 13.57 -2.96 16.06
C GLY A 80 13.21 -4.23 15.29
N ILE A 81 11.95 -4.40 14.91
CA ILE A 81 11.43 -5.53 14.12
C ILE A 81 10.64 -5.00 12.92
N CYS A 82 10.85 -5.61 11.75
CA CYS A 82 10.07 -5.32 10.55
C CYS A 82 8.61 -5.67 10.77
N GLN A 83 7.73 -4.70 10.57
CA GLN A 83 6.29 -4.89 10.74
C GLN A 83 5.63 -5.10 9.39
N ALA A 84 4.53 -5.87 9.38
CA ALA A 84 3.71 -5.97 8.18
C ALA A 84 3.15 -4.59 7.79
N PRO A 85 3.07 -4.28 6.49
CA PRO A 85 2.50 -3.02 6.00
C PRO A 85 1.03 -2.93 6.40
N ILE A 86 0.59 -1.76 6.86
CA ILE A 86 -0.82 -1.49 7.18
C ILE A 86 -1.25 -0.18 6.53
N CYS A 87 -2.54 -0.09 6.18
CA CYS A 87 -3.11 1.04 5.46
C CYS A 87 -3.18 2.38 6.23
N THR A 88 -2.49 2.50 7.36
CA THR A 88 -2.53 3.65 8.27
C THR A 88 -1.18 3.85 8.97
N ASP A 89 -0.09 3.40 8.36
CA ASP A 89 1.27 3.52 8.89
C ASP A 89 2.05 4.74 8.33
N SER A 90 1.37 5.58 7.54
CA SER A 90 1.92 6.80 6.93
C SER A 90 3.13 6.52 6.04
N THR A 91 3.14 5.35 5.41
CA THR A 91 4.17 4.92 4.48
C THR A 91 3.50 4.27 3.28
N GLN A 92 3.72 4.81 2.08
CA GLN A 92 3.23 4.15 0.86
C GLN A 92 3.87 2.76 0.67
N ASN A 93 3.19 1.69 1.08
CA ASN A 93 3.71 0.33 1.08
C ASN A 93 2.64 -0.75 0.78
N GLY A 94 3.05 -2.02 0.74
CA GLY A 94 2.12 -3.12 0.54
C GLY A 94 1.32 -3.03 -0.77
N VAL A 95 -0.01 -2.94 -0.66
CA VAL A 95 -0.93 -2.87 -1.82
C VAL A 95 -1.32 -1.45 -2.21
N GLU A 96 -0.92 -0.45 -1.43
CA GLU A 96 -1.34 0.93 -1.58
C GLU A 96 -1.00 1.55 -2.94
N THR A 97 -1.87 2.45 -3.41
CA THR A 97 -1.62 3.24 -4.63
C THR A 97 -1.14 4.65 -4.31
N ASP A 98 -1.50 5.18 -3.15
CA ASP A 98 -0.91 6.36 -2.52
C ASP A 98 -0.76 6.12 -1.01
N GLU A 99 -0.05 6.99 -0.30
CA GLU A 99 0.19 6.86 1.15
C GLU A 99 -1.13 6.60 1.92
N ASP A 100 -1.21 5.44 2.59
CA ASP A 100 -2.36 5.01 3.41
C ASP A 100 -3.69 4.80 2.64
N CYS A 101 -3.67 4.63 1.30
CA CYS A 101 -4.90 4.43 0.53
C CYS A 101 -4.77 3.62 -0.77
N GLY A 102 -5.91 3.13 -1.27
CA GLY A 102 -6.05 2.40 -2.53
C GLY A 102 -5.74 0.90 -2.45
N GLY A 103 -5.52 0.25 -3.58
CA GLY A 103 -5.11 -1.17 -3.60
C GLY A 103 -6.19 -2.16 -3.18
N GLY A 104 -7.45 -1.71 -3.08
CA GLY A 104 -8.64 -2.51 -2.78
C GLY A 104 -8.76 -3.04 -1.34
N LEU A 105 -7.66 -3.24 -0.61
CA LEU A 105 -7.68 -3.61 0.81
C LEU A 105 -7.60 -2.40 1.73
N CYS A 106 -7.04 -1.28 1.26
CA CYS A 106 -6.97 -0.04 2.00
C CYS A 106 -8.16 0.87 1.70
N PRO A 107 -8.41 1.90 2.53
CA PRO A 107 -9.42 2.91 2.25
C PRO A 107 -9.22 3.52 0.87
N LYS A 108 -10.31 3.90 0.21
CA LYS A 108 -10.23 4.58 -1.09
C LYS A 108 -9.52 5.93 -0.94
N CYS A 109 -8.69 6.26 -1.90
CA CYS A 109 -7.97 7.51 -2.01
C CYS A 109 -8.90 8.67 -2.34
N ALA A 110 -8.64 9.82 -1.71
CA ALA A 110 -9.30 11.08 -2.04
C ALA A 110 -8.86 11.61 -3.41
N ASP A 111 -9.59 12.60 -3.93
CA ASP A 111 -9.28 13.22 -5.21
C ASP A 111 -7.89 13.89 -5.20
N GLY A 112 -7.18 13.79 -6.31
CA GLY A 112 -5.80 14.28 -6.49
C GLY A 112 -4.71 13.31 -6.01
N LEU A 113 -5.07 12.23 -5.31
CA LEU A 113 -4.13 11.17 -4.92
C LEU A 113 -3.95 10.13 -6.03
N LYS A 114 -2.89 9.34 -5.91
CA LYS A 114 -2.55 8.31 -6.90
C LYS A 114 -3.47 7.11 -6.84
N CYS A 115 -3.74 6.56 -8.03
CA CYS A 115 -4.53 5.35 -8.22
C CYS A 115 -3.94 4.50 -9.34
N LYS A 116 -4.35 3.23 -9.40
CA LYS A 116 -4.08 2.33 -10.52
C LYS A 116 -5.36 1.88 -11.21
N VAL A 117 -6.46 1.81 -10.45
CA VAL A 117 -7.79 1.45 -10.93
C VAL A 117 -8.84 2.38 -10.33
N SER A 118 -9.98 2.51 -11.01
CA SER A 118 -11.13 3.30 -10.54
C SER A 118 -11.49 3.03 -9.08
N ASN A 119 -11.55 1.76 -8.67
CA ASN A 119 -11.94 1.37 -7.31
C ASN A 119 -10.94 1.84 -6.23
N ASP A 120 -9.75 2.32 -6.60
CA ASP A 120 -8.84 2.93 -5.63
C ASP A 120 -9.35 4.31 -5.19
N CYS A 121 -10.18 4.99 -5.98
CA CYS A 121 -10.62 6.36 -5.75
C CYS A 121 -11.99 6.44 -5.11
N MET A 122 -12.20 7.39 -4.19
CA MET A 122 -13.51 7.65 -3.58
C MET A 122 -14.57 8.01 -4.64
N SER A 123 -14.17 8.70 -5.70
CA SER A 123 -15.00 9.05 -6.86
C SER A 123 -15.22 7.90 -7.85
N ASP A 124 -14.54 6.76 -7.67
CA ASP A 124 -14.46 5.68 -8.65
C ASP A 124 -13.88 6.08 -10.02
N ILE A 125 -13.12 7.17 -10.09
CA ILE A 125 -12.50 7.68 -11.32
C ILE A 125 -10.99 7.79 -11.15
N CYS A 126 -10.27 6.95 -11.88
CA CYS A 126 -8.82 6.99 -11.99
C CYS A 126 -8.42 7.35 -13.43
N ILE A 127 -7.86 8.54 -13.63
CA ILE A 127 -7.39 9.02 -14.94
C ILE A 127 -5.96 9.49 -14.78
N ASP A 128 -5.08 9.06 -15.70
CA ASP A 128 -3.65 9.37 -15.69
C ASP A 128 -2.99 9.10 -14.33
N ASP A 129 -3.32 7.95 -13.72
CA ASP A 129 -2.87 7.49 -12.41
C ASP A 129 -3.26 8.40 -11.22
N ILE A 130 -4.24 9.29 -11.40
CA ILE A 130 -4.73 10.22 -10.38
C ILE A 130 -6.25 10.13 -10.21
N CYS A 131 -6.71 10.11 -8.96
CA CYS A 131 -8.12 10.17 -8.61
C CYS A 131 -8.71 11.52 -9.02
N GLN A 132 -9.75 11.50 -9.82
CA GLN A 132 -10.44 12.72 -10.27
C GLN A 132 -11.67 12.98 -9.42
N VAL A 133 -12.09 14.24 -9.35
CA VAL A 133 -13.36 14.63 -8.72
C VAL A 133 -14.53 14.04 -9.49
N GLY A 134 -15.56 13.55 -8.79
CA GLY A 134 -16.80 13.12 -9.42
C GLY A 134 -17.52 14.28 -10.09
N THR A 135 -18.13 14.03 -11.25
CA THR A 135 -18.94 15.00 -11.98
C THR A 135 -20.20 14.33 -12.46
N CYS A 136 -21.30 15.08 -12.59
CA CYS A 136 -22.58 14.50 -13.01
C CYS A 136 -22.66 14.05 -14.49
N GLU A 137 -21.51 13.91 -15.16
CA GLU A 137 -21.37 13.47 -16.56
C GLU A 137 -20.15 12.55 -16.74
N ASP A 138 -19.62 11.98 -15.65
CA ASP A 138 -18.40 11.15 -15.64
C ASP A 138 -18.66 9.67 -15.98
N GLY A 139 -19.93 9.27 -16.09
CA GLY A 139 -20.32 7.95 -16.48
C GLY A 139 -20.27 6.92 -15.36
N VAL A 140 -20.09 7.31 -14.10
CA VAL A 140 -20.20 6.43 -12.93
C VAL A 140 -21.36 6.87 -12.05
N THR A 141 -21.60 6.17 -10.94
CA THR A 141 -22.58 6.60 -9.92
C THR A 141 -21.80 6.92 -8.66
N ASN A 142 -21.46 8.19 -8.45
CA ASN A 142 -20.60 8.62 -7.34
C ASN A 142 -21.18 9.84 -6.61
N GLU A 143 -20.52 10.24 -5.52
CA GLU A 143 -20.82 11.46 -4.76
C GLU A 143 -22.32 11.73 -4.46
N LEU A 144 -22.90 12.71 -5.14
CA LEU A 144 -24.28 13.20 -4.93
C LEU A 144 -25.30 12.52 -5.85
N GLU A 145 -24.86 11.62 -6.69
CA GLU A 145 -25.71 10.91 -7.63
C GLU A 145 -26.56 9.85 -6.91
N SER A 146 -27.80 9.71 -7.34
CA SER A 146 -28.67 8.61 -6.94
C SER A 146 -28.82 7.57 -8.05
N ASP A 147 -28.52 7.94 -9.29
CA ASP A 147 -28.25 7.02 -10.41
C ASP A 147 -27.13 7.58 -11.29
N LYS A 148 -26.58 6.78 -12.20
CA LYS A 148 -25.48 7.21 -13.07
C LYS A 148 -25.76 8.55 -13.77
N ASP A 149 -24.87 9.53 -13.58
CA ASP A 149 -24.96 10.88 -14.16
C ASP A 149 -26.21 11.70 -13.72
N CYS A 150 -26.89 11.31 -12.63
CA CYS A 150 -28.07 12.03 -12.14
C CYS A 150 -28.37 11.83 -10.64
N GLY A 151 -29.09 12.78 -10.05
CA GLY A 151 -29.56 12.64 -8.67
C GLY A 151 -30.15 13.88 -8.05
N GLY A 152 -30.35 14.94 -8.84
CA GLY A 152 -30.85 16.21 -8.34
C GLY A 152 -29.83 16.98 -7.50
N GLY A 153 -30.28 18.09 -6.90
CA GLY A 153 -29.40 19.02 -6.20
C GLY A 153 -28.48 19.77 -7.15
N PHE A 154 -27.19 19.41 -7.16
CA PHE A 154 -26.20 19.95 -8.10
C PHE A 154 -26.13 19.17 -9.41
N CYS A 155 -26.61 17.92 -9.42
CA CYS A 155 -26.70 17.09 -10.62
C CYS A 155 -28.06 17.25 -11.30
N PRO A 156 -28.17 16.95 -12.61
CA PRO A 156 -29.46 16.88 -13.26
C PRO A 156 -30.37 15.87 -12.55
N LYS A 157 -31.67 16.14 -12.57
CA LYS A 157 -32.67 15.22 -12.05
C LYS A 157 -32.76 13.98 -12.94
N CYS A 158 -32.94 12.83 -12.32
CA CYS A 158 -33.07 11.54 -12.95
C CYS A 158 -34.41 11.37 -13.68
N GLN A 159 -34.36 10.65 -14.80
CA GLN A 159 -35.54 10.28 -15.58
C GLN A 159 -36.34 9.16 -14.90
N ASP A 160 -37.58 8.94 -15.35
CA ASP A 160 -38.39 7.83 -14.87
C ASP A 160 -37.67 6.48 -15.11
N GLY A 161 -37.71 5.60 -14.11
CA GLY A 161 -37.02 4.30 -14.12
C GLY A 161 -35.59 4.33 -13.57
N ALA A 162 -35.01 5.50 -13.35
CA ALA A 162 -33.71 5.66 -12.70
C ALA A 162 -33.81 5.47 -11.18
N ASN A 163 -32.69 5.13 -10.54
CA ASN A 163 -32.60 5.02 -9.09
C ASN A 163 -32.76 6.40 -8.42
N CYS A 164 -33.35 6.43 -7.23
CA CYS A 164 -33.51 7.65 -6.45
C CYS A 164 -33.44 7.37 -4.95
N LYS A 165 -33.00 8.37 -4.18
CA LYS A 165 -32.97 8.35 -2.71
C LYS A 165 -34.04 9.27 -2.13
N VAL A 166 -34.28 10.41 -2.77
CA VAL A 166 -35.35 11.35 -2.38
C VAL A 166 -36.13 11.83 -3.60
N ASN A 167 -37.33 12.35 -3.36
CA ASN A 167 -38.22 12.84 -4.42
C ASN A 167 -37.54 13.86 -5.35
N ASN A 168 -36.76 14.78 -4.79
CA ASN A 168 -36.08 15.82 -5.57
C ASN A 168 -35.02 15.27 -6.55
N ASP A 169 -34.65 14.01 -6.44
CA ASP A 169 -33.75 13.36 -7.39
C ASP A 169 -34.43 13.14 -8.74
N CYS A 170 -35.75 13.01 -8.77
CA CYS A 170 -36.52 12.66 -9.95
C CYS A 170 -37.08 13.89 -10.66
N ILE A 171 -37.09 13.89 -11.99
CA ILE A 171 -37.76 14.93 -12.80
C ILE A 171 -39.24 15.05 -12.41
N SER A 172 -39.86 13.93 -12.06
CA SER A 172 -41.25 13.82 -11.60
C SER A 172 -41.48 14.30 -10.17
N ASP A 173 -40.44 14.57 -9.39
CA ASP A 173 -40.50 14.76 -7.94
C ASP A 173 -41.17 13.58 -7.18
N VAL A 174 -41.18 12.37 -7.76
CA VAL A 174 -41.74 11.16 -7.17
C VAL A 174 -40.70 10.04 -7.18
N CYS A 175 -40.13 9.77 -5.99
CA CYS A 175 -39.29 8.61 -5.74
C CYS A 175 -40.12 7.56 -4.99
N ASP A 176 -40.43 6.44 -5.65
CA ASP A 176 -41.23 5.36 -5.07
C ASP A 176 -40.43 4.05 -5.12
N GLU A 177 -40.35 3.36 -3.99
CA GLU A 177 -39.55 2.14 -3.80
C GLU A 177 -38.08 2.25 -4.29
N GLY A 178 -37.50 3.46 -4.29
CA GLY A 178 -36.13 3.72 -4.73
C GLY A 178 -35.97 3.91 -6.25
N THR A 179 -37.07 4.10 -6.98
CA THR A 179 -37.07 4.36 -8.43
C THR A 179 -37.93 5.57 -8.77
N CYS A 180 -37.45 6.41 -9.69
CA CYS A 180 -38.21 7.55 -10.19
C CYS A 180 -39.45 7.08 -10.97
N GLN A 181 -40.62 7.53 -10.54
CA GLN A 181 -41.89 7.19 -11.19
C GLN A 181 -42.46 8.38 -11.93
N SER A 182 -43.11 8.13 -13.07
CA SER A 182 -43.89 9.15 -13.77
C SER A 182 -44.98 9.73 -12.86
N ILE A 183 -45.24 11.04 -12.95
CA ILE A 183 -46.46 11.62 -12.38
C ILE A 183 -47.63 11.04 -13.17
N SER A 184 -48.27 10.00 -12.62
CA SER A 184 -49.60 9.63 -13.04
C SER A 184 -50.53 10.75 -12.61
N VAL A 185 -50.80 11.71 -13.50
CA VAL A 185 -52.01 12.52 -13.41
C VAL A 185 -53.15 11.50 -13.53
N LYS A 186 -53.63 10.99 -12.39
CA LYS A 186 -54.99 10.46 -12.35
C LYS A 186 -55.85 11.66 -12.67
N GLU A 187 -56.20 11.81 -13.95
CA GLU A 187 -57.34 12.59 -14.38
C GLU A 187 -58.53 12.08 -13.57
N ASN A 188 -58.77 12.73 -12.43
CA ASN A 188 -60.00 12.56 -11.68
C ASN A 188 -61.04 13.37 -12.45
N ILE A 189 -61.41 12.87 -13.63
CA ILE A 189 -62.64 13.25 -14.31
C ILE A 189 -63.75 12.64 -13.47
N GLN A 190 -64.25 13.43 -12.53
CA GLN A 190 -65.55 13.21 -11.90
C GLN A 190 -66.51 14.30 -12.34
#